data_AF-A0A1C1A0F5-F1
#
_entry.id   AF-A0A1C1A0F5-F1
#
_cell.length_a   1.000
_cell.length_b   1.000
_cell.length_c   1.000
_cell.angle_alpha   90.00
_cell.angle_beta   90.00
_cell.angle_gamma   90.00
#
_symmetry.space_group_name_H-M   'P 1'
#
loop_
_entity.id
_entity.type
_entity.pdbx_description
1 polymer ?
#
loop_
_entity_poly.entity_id
_entity_poly.type
_entity_poly.pdbx_seq_one_letter_code
_entity_poly.pdbx_strand_id
1 'polypeptide(L)'
;MKRIFILIILALVIGCDNQNSTGGEEEQPSNTIVPKERVETVETPKPSPTVTPTIQTETSTPSTLPSPTVSVQPTEVINSNKTLPDVDKVITGTYIYPWSNPLNSGTAEVTKISTNKYHLNVSVVHGFGHNIGEIDSDFTYDGKNFVLLNDQYKIVTISFTDYTLTIDYPGEGFGGAGAEPKGTFYLKNSGVDDAPFLRTLYEKLKLRDQYRHGFTDVLTYNINKTQKVLLVRSKGSINRTQIVAESLVLYDTSNQIFDVLGEVNSHKSQEILKKLESLKASPELIYQLLHKDYADRFIELEMKRFDNGDRTVGEPDKFKLTDAEAFYIVTGIEGATSTSNNKRNSDNIGSIFKTEVDHSDNKTVTIHIYEIVRNDKDDEHTATADWLELDRSTGEVSSMIFDK
;
A
#
# COMPACT_ATOMS: atom_id res chain seq x y z
N MET A 1 4.32 19.17 56.52
CA MET A 1 5.45 20.10 56.75
C MET A 1 6.07 20.41 55.38
N LYS A 2 5.71 21.56 54.79
CA LYS A 2 6.58 22.74 54.58
C LYS A 2 7.87 22.46 53.76
N ARG A 3 7.74 22.74 52.45
CA ARG A 3 8.63 23.46 51.49
C ARG A 3 10.15 23.36 51.68
N ILE A 4 10.88 23.23 50.56
CA ILE A 4 11.80 24.26 50.06
C ILE A 4 12.07 24.04 48.55
N PHE A 5 11.80 25.11 47.80
CA PHE A 5 12.19 25.40 46.42
C PHE A 5 13.61 25.96 46.45
N ILE A 6 14.50 25.56 45.52
CA ILE A 6 15.69 26.36 45.20
C ILE A 6 15.79 26.49 43.68
N LEU A 7 15.48 27.70 43.21
CA LEU A 7 15.86 28.31 41.95
C LEU A 7 17.29 28.84 42.10
N ILE A 8 18.15 28.68 41.09
CA ILE A 8 19.39 29.46 40.96
C ILE A 8 19.34 30.21 39.63
N ILE A 9 19.30 31.54 39.72
CA ILE A 9 19.59 32.52 38.66
C ILE A 9 20.69 33.45 39.21
N LEU A 10 21.74 33.69 38.42
CA LEU A 10 22.64 34.86 38.39
C LEU A 10 23.44 34.72 37.06
N ALA A 11 23.31 35.56 36.01
CA ALA A 11 23.67 36.99 35.85
C ALA A 11 25.18 37.25 36.11
N LEU A 12 26.02 37.93 35.30
CA LEU A 12 25.93 39.11 34.40
C LEU A 12 27.11 39.08 33.36
N VAL A 13 26.96 39.57 32.11
CA VAL A 13 27.30 40.91 31.51
C VAL A 13 28.82 41.22 31.43
N ILE A 14 29.42 41.59 30.29
CA ILE A 14 29.69 42.92 29.65
C ILE A 14 30.47 42.61 28.34
N GLY A 15 30.43 43.29 27.18
CA GLY A 15 29.97 44.61 26.68
C GLY A 15 30.26 44.62 25.15
N CYS A 16 30.22 45.68 24.35
CA CYS A 16 29.84 47.09 24.41
C CYS A 16 29.53 47.52 22.96
N ASP A 17 28.70 48.55 22.83
CA ASP A 17 28.31 49.25 21.60
C ASP A 17 29.47 49.82 20.78
N ASN A 18 29.24 50.01 19.48
CA ASN A 18 29.62 51.25 18.81
C ASN A 18 28.71 51.55 17.60
N GLN A 19 28.15 52.76 17.59
CA GLN A 19 27.37 53.40 16.52
C GLN A 19 28.24 54.36 15.68
N ASN A 20 27.65 54.79 14.55
CA ASN A 20 27.94 55.93 13.63
C ASN A 20 28.80 55.62 12.39
N SER A 21 28.55 56.18 11.19
CA SER A 21 27.41 56.92 10.59
C SER A 21 27.65 57.09 9.07
N THR A 22 26.56 57.29 8.31
CA THR A 22 26.38 58.16 7.10
C THR A 22 27.15 57.99 5.77
N GLY A 23 26.35 58.02 4.68
CA GLY A 23 26.68 58.32 3.27
C GLY A 23 26.28 57.16 2.35
N GLY A 24 25.34 57.23 1.40
CA GLY A 24 24.79 58.34 0.63
C GLY A 24 25.34 58.30 -0.79
N GLU A 25 24.71 57.54 -1.70
CA GLU A 25 24.78 57.76 -3.16
C GLU A 25 23.63 57.01 -3.88
N GLU A 26 22.94 57.76 -4.75
CA GLU A 26 21.88 57.34 -5.67
C GLU A 26 22.46 56.52 -6.84
N GLU A 27 21.73 55.53 -7.36
CA GLU A 27 21.43 55.45 -8.81
C GLU A 27 20.34 54.41 -9.14
N GLN A 28 19.27 54.96 -9.72
CA GLN A 28 18.22 54.50 -10.65
C GLN A 28 17.74 53.03 -10.82
N PRO A 29 16.46 52.87 -11.26
CA PRO A 29 15.71 51.61 -11.24
C PRO A 29 15.69 50.89 -12.61
N SER A 30 15.49 49.57 -12.59
CA SER A 30 15.09 48.81 -13.79
C SER A 30 14.05 47.73 -13.46
N ASN A 31 12.83 48.02 -13.93
CA ASN A 31 11.76 47.13 -14.41
C ASN A 31 11.69 45.69 -13.90
N THR A 32 10.64 45.40 -13.13
CA THR A 32 10.02 44.06 -13.10
C THR A 32 8.56 44.15 -13.55
N ILE A 33 8.29 43.31 -14.55
CA ILE A 33 7.09 43.18 -15.37
C ILE A 33 5.97 42.52 -14.57
N VAL A 34 4.77 43.13 -14.62
CA VAL A 34 3.50 42.55 -14.20
C VAL A 34 2.96 41.65 -15.33
N PRO A 35 2.66 40.36 -15.10
CA PRO A 35 1.89 39.57 -16.05
C PRO A 35 0.39 39.84 -15.88
N LYS A 36 -0.23 40.17 -17.01
CA LYS A 36 -1.66 40.40 -17.22
C LYS A 36 -2.52 39.18 -16.90
N GLU A 37 -3.63 39.47 -16.24
CA GLU A 37 -4.87 38.70 -16.19
C GLU A 37 -5.31 38.29 -17.62
N ARG A 38 -5.46 36.99 -17.87
CA ARG A 38 -6.11 36.44 -19.06
C ARG A 38 -7.48 35.93 -18.66
N VAL A 39 -8.51 36.66 -19.05
CA VAL A 39 -9.90 36.21 -19.04
C VAL A 39 -10.07 35.24 -20.20
N GLU A 40 -10.28 33.96 -19.90
CA GLU A 40 -10.77 32.97 -20.86
C GLU A 40 -12.19 32.55 -20.48
N THR A 41 -13.10 32.93 -21.38
CA THR A 41 -14.52 32.60 -21.41
C THR A 41 -14.68 31.11 -21.65
N VAL A 42 -15.25 30.38 -20.68
CA VAL A 42 -15.63 28.97 -20.85
C VAL A 42 -17.01 28.91 -21.49
N GLU A 43 -17.06 28.49 -22.75
CA GLU A 43 -18.30 28.09 -23.42
C GLU A 43 -18.85 26.80 -22.78
N THR A 44 -20.11 26.86 -22.37
CA THR A 44 -20.88 25.74 -21.81
C THR A 44 -21.37 24.84 -22.94
N PRO A 45 -21.19 23.50 -22.87
CA PRO A 45 -21.75 22.62 -23.88
C PRO A 45 -23.28 22.44 -23.70
N LYS A 46 -23.97 22.57 -24.83
CA LYS A 46 -25.40 22.36 -25.05
C LYS A 46 -25.77 20.87 -24.89
N PRO A 47 -26.86 20.51 -24.18
CA PRO A 47 -27.29 19.11 -24.08
C PRO A 47 -27.94 18.64 -25.40
N SER A 48 -27.61 17.43 -25.83
CA SER A 48 -28.30 16.70 -26.90
C SER A 48 -29.12 15.52 -26.35
N PRO A 49 -30.14 15.07 -27.08
CA PRO A 49 -31.42 14.67 -26.50
C PRO A 49 -31.53 13.18 -26.12
N THR A 50 -32.41 12.98 -25.15
CA THR A 50 -33.03 11.74 -24.68
C THR A 50 -33.54 10.85 -25.81
N VAL A 51 -33.17 9.56 -25.78
CA VAL A 51 -33.86 8.49 -26.51
C VAL A 51 -34.35 7.46 -25.49
N THR A 52 -35.67 7.36 -25.37
CA THR A 52 -36.41 6.30 -24.68
C THR A 52 -36.79 5.21 -25.68
N PRO A 53 -36.81 3.93 -25.27
CA PRO A 53 -37.79 3.01 -25.84
C PRO A 53 -38.64 2.31 -24.75
N THR A 54 -39.92 2.68 -24.80
CA THR A 54 -41.17 1.92 -24.68
C THR A 54 -41.18 0.48 -24.13
N ILE A 55 -42.03 0.33 -23.10
CA ILE A 55 -42.62 -0.90 -22.55
C ILE A 55 -43.65 -1.48 -23.53
N GLN A 56 -43.64 -2.80 -23.73
CA GLN A 56 -44.83 -3.55 -24.15
C GLN A 56 -45.14 -4.67 -23.16
N THR A 57 -46.43 -4.79 -22.85
CA THR A 57 -47.05 -5.69 -21.88
C THR A 57 -48.15 -6.47 -22.61
N GLU A 58 -48.17 -7.80 -22.50
CA GLU A 58 -49.34 -8.68 -22.72
C GLU A 58 -49.22 -9.82 -21.69
N THR A 59 -49.85 -9.74 -20.51
CA THR A 59 -51.20 -10.19 -20.06
C THR A 59 -51.53 -11.70 -20.21
N SER A 60 -51.69 -12.35 -19.03
CA SER A 60 -52.62 -13.43 -18.58
C SER A 60 -52.47 -14.92 -18.96
N THR A 61 -52.03 -15.72 -17.96
CA THR A 61 -52.55 -16.96 -17.29
C THR A 61 -53.82 -17.71 -17.82
N PRO A 62 -54.14 -19.00 -17.44
CA PRO A 62 -53.81 -19.73 -16.19
C PRO A 62 -53.59 -21.28 -16.21
N SER A 63 -53.22 -21.84 -15.02
CA SER A 63 -53.46 -23.21 -14.47
C SER A 63 -52.69 -24.40 -15.08
N THR A 64 -52.17 -25.41 -14.36
CA THR A 64 -52.59 -26.07 -13.11
C THR A 64 -51.44 -26.97 -12.59
N LEU A 65 -51.28 -27.14 -11.27
CA LEU A 65 -50.50 -28.23 -10.65
C LEU A 65 -51.13 -29.60 -10.99
N PRO A 66 -50.36 -30.72 -11.09
CA PRO A 66 -49.96 -31.44 -9.88
C PRO A 66 -48.61 -32.23 -9.95
N SER A 67 -48.02 -32.51 -8.78
CA SER A 67 -47.18 -33.71 -8.51
C SER A 67 -48.09 -34.81 -7.89
N PRO A 68 -47.77 -36.13 -7.83
CA PRO A 68 -46.41 -36.70 -7.70
C PRO A 68 -46.15 -38.15 -8.26
N THR A 69 -44.86 -38.55 -8.20
CA THR A 69 -44.25 -39.90 -8.00
C THR A 69 -44.26 -41.08 -9.02
N VAL A 70 -43.03 -41.62 -9.18
CA VAL A 70 -42.51 -42.98 -9.53
C VAL A 70 -42.59 -43.50 -10.98
N SER A 71 -41.42 -43.62 -11.63
CA SER A 71 -40.97 -44.88 -12.25
C SER A 71 -39.44 -44.90 -12.41
N VAL A 72 -38.87 -46.09 -12.25
CA VAL A 72 -37.43 -46.41 -12.05
C VAL A 72 -36.83 -46.99 -13.35
N GLN A 73 -35.51 -46.81 -13.49
CA GLN A 73 -34.51 -47.48 -14.38
C GLN A 73 -34.12 -46.78 -15.70
N PRO A 74 -32.89 -47.03 -16.23
CA PRO A 74 -31.62 -47.38 -15.58
C PRO A 74 -30.40 -46.57 -16.09
N THR A 75 -29.39 -46.50 -15.23
CA THR A 75 -27.95 -46.29 -15.46
C THR A 75 -27.48 -45.94 -16.89
N GLU A 76 -27.26 -44.66 -17.16
CA GLU A 76 -26.22 -44.24 -18.11
C GLU A 76 -24.91 -44.04 -17.35
N VAL A 77 -23.93 -44.88 -17.67
CA VAL A 77 -22.53 -44.70 -17.30
C VAL A 77 -22.04 -43.44 -18.02
N ILE A 78 -22.17 -42.29 -17.36
CA ILE A 78 -21.50 -41.07 -17.80
C ILE A 78 -20.02 -41.29 -17.53
N ASN A 79 -19.32 -41.66 -18.60
CA ASN A 79 -17.87 -41.61 -18.74
C ASN A 79 -17.41 -40.22 -18.30
N SER A 80 -17.04 -40.09 -17.03
CA SER A 80 -16.49 -38.88 -16.45
C SER A 80 -14.99 -38.80 -16.78
N ASN A 81 -14.66 -38.85 -18.06
CA ASN A 81 -13.46 -38.18 -18.57
C ASN A 81 -13.84 -36.71 -18.80
N LYS A 82 -14.21 -36.03 -17.71
CA LYS A 82 -14.17 -34.58 -17.68
C LYS A 82 -12.69 -34.25 -17.54
N THR A 83 -12.01 -34.12 -18.67
CA THR A 83 -10.71 -33.49 -18.74
C THR A 83 -10.87 -32.17 -18.00
N LEU A 84 -10.27 -32.08 -16.81
CA LEU A 84 -10.14 -30.81 -16.10
C LEU A 84 -9.55 -29.82 -17.11
N PRO A 85 -10.10 -28.60 -17.24
CA PRO A 85 -9.52 -27.61 -18.13
C PRO A 85 -8.05 -27.46 -17.74
N ASP A 86 -7.20 -27.55 -18.76
CA ASP A 86 -5.76 -27.36 -18.67
C ASP A 86 -5.52 -26.11 -17.80
N VAL A 87 -4.97 -26.30 -16.60
CA VAL A 87 -4.61 -25.16 -15.76
C VAL A 87 -3.54 -24.43 -16.56
N ASP A 88 -3.85 -23.23 -17.06
CA ASP A 88 -2.92 -22.40 -17.80
C ASP A 88 -1.59 -22.37 -17.03
N LYS A 89 -0.59 -23.07 -17.57
CA LYS A 89 0.75 -23.22 -16.95
C LYS A 89 1.45 -21.89 -16.75
N VAL A 90 1.04 -20.87 -17.52
CA VAL A 90 1.46 -19.48 -17.37
C VAL A 90 0.36 -18.74 -16.66
N ILE A 91 0.69 -18.18 -15.51
CA ILE A 91 -0.22 -17.30 -14.79
C ILE A 91 0.14 -15.86 -15.14
N THR A 92 -0.82 -15.13 -15.70
CA THR A 92 -0.66 -13.70 -15.96
C THR A 92 -0.89 -12.91 -14.68
N GLY A 93 -0.22 -11.76 -14.58
CA GLY A 93 -0.37 -10.89 -13.43
C GLY A 93 0.93 -10.20 -13.05
N THR A 94 0.87 -9.51 -11.92
CA THR A 94 2.01 -8.88 -11.28
C THR A 94 2.51 -9.78 -10.16
N TYR A 95 3.81 -10.01 -10.13
CA TYR A 95 4.53 -10.73 -9.10
C TYR A 95 5.51 -9.78 -8.41
N ILE A 96 5.80 -10.02 -7.14
CA ILE A 96 6.74 -9.20 -6.37
C ILE A 96 7.70 -10.05 -5.55
N TYR A 97 8.87 -9.51 -5.21
CA TYR A 97 9.76 -10.17 -4.25
C TYR A 97 9.08 -10.36 -2.89
N PRO A 98 9.46 -11.43 -2.16
CA PRO A 98 9.07 -11.54 -0.77
C PRO A 98 9.68 -10.34 -0.03
N TRP A 99 8.94 -9.72 0.89
CA TRP A 99 9.42 -8.56 1.64
C TRP A 99 9.67 -7.30 0.80
N SER A 100 9.07 -7.20 -0.39
CA SER A 100 9.17 -6.00 -1.23
C SER A 100 8.79 -4.75 -0.44
N ASN A 101 9.75 -3.86 -0.29
CA ASN A 101 9.59 -2.54 0.30
C ASN A 101 10.19 -1.50 -0.67
N PRO A 102 10.01 -0.18 -0.42
CA PRO A 102 10.50 0.83 -1.36
C PRO A 102 12.01 0.73 -1.67
N LEU A 103 12.80 0.30 -0.69
CA LEU A 103 14.26 0.14 -0.78
C LEU A 103 14.71 -1.05 -1.62
N ASN A 104 14.04 -2.18 -1.42
CA ASN A 104 14.36 -3.46 -2.03
C ASN A 104 13.08 -4.00 -2.65
N SER A 105 12.79 -3.53 -3.85
CA SER A 105 11.60 -3.91 -4.59
C SER A 105 11.99 -4.72 -5.82
N GLY A 106 11.15 -5.69 -6.15
CA GLY A 106 11.28 -6.40 -7.42
C GLY A 106 9.89 -6.71 -7.89
N THR A 107 9.58 -6.30 -9.12
CA THR A 107 8.30 -6.55 -9.77
C THR A 107 8.56 -7.32 -11.03
N ALA A 108 7.77 -8.37 -11.26
CA ALA A 108 7.72 -9.09 -12.53
C ALA A 108 6.28 -9.11 -13.02
N GLU A 109 6.03 -8.57 -14.20
CA GLU A 109 4.72 -8.53 -14.84
C GLU A 109 4.68 -9.51 -16.01
N VAL A 110 3.67 -10.37 -16.02
CA VAL A 110 3.42 -11.35 -17.08
C VAL A 110 2.11 -11.02 -17.76
N THR A 111 2.16 -10.65 -19.03
CA THR A 111 0.97 -10.35 -19.83
C THR A 111 0.83 -11.29 -21.01
N LYS A 112 -0.41 -11.61 -21.39
CA LYS A 112 -0.70 -12.47 -22.55
C LYS A 112 -0.75 -11.63 -23.81
N ILE A 113 0.08 -11.98 -24.80
CA ILE A 113 0.06 -11.34 -26.12
C ILE A 113 -0.92 -12.08 -27.03
N SER A 114 -0.79 -13.40 -27.12
CA SER A 114 -1.63 -14.27 -27.95
C SER A 114 -1.56 -15.71 -27.45
N THR A 115 -2.16 -16.66 -28.18
CA THR A 115 -2.10 -18.08 -27.83
C THR A 115 -0.64 -18.55 -27.68
N ASN A 116 -0.29 -19.04 -26.49
CA ASN A 116 1.05 -19.52 -26.13
C ASN A 116 2.19 -18.50 -26.24
N LYS A 117 1.88 -17.21 -26.35
CA LYS A 117 2.86 -16.12 -26.39
C LYS A 117 2.55 -15.08 -25.31
N TYR A 118 3.56 -14.79 -24.51
CA TYR A 118 3.47 -13.92 -23.34
C TYR A 118 4.60 -12.91 -23.35
N HIS A 119 4.42 -11.82 -22.62
CA HIS A 119 5.44 -10.82 -22.37
C HIS A 119 5.82 -10.86 -20.90
N LEU A 120 7.11 -10.78 -20.60
CA LEU A 120 7.69 -10.70 -19.28
C LEU A 120 8.43 -9.38 -19.15
N ASN A 121 8.00 -8.55 -18.22
CA ASN A 121 8.72 -7.34 -17.80
C ASN A 121 9.15 -7.51 -16.34
N VAL A 122 10.42 -7.35 -16.03
CA VAL A 122 10.98 -7.49 -14.68
C VAL A 122 11.79 -6.26 -14.38
N SER A 123 11.59 -5.70 -13.19
CA SER A 123 12.37 -4.59 -12.66
C SER A 123 12.69 -4.87 -11.21
N VAL A 124 13.97 -4.80 -10.85
CA VAL A 124 14.45 -4.94 -9.48
C VAL A 124 15.24 -3.70 -9.10
N VAL A 125 14.95 -3.16 -7.92
CA VAL A 125 15.63 -2.03 -7.31
C VAL A 125 16.19 -2.49 -5.96
N HIS A 126 17.45 -2.17 -5.68
CA HIS A 126 18.10 -2.52 -4.42
C HIS A 126 18.85 -1.35 -3.79
N GLY A 127 18.50 -1.03 -2.55
CA GLY A 127 19.19 -0.04 -1.72
C GLY A 127 18.87 1.42 -2.08
N PHE A 128 19.77 2.30 -1.65
CA PHE A 128 19.63 3.76 -1.68
C PHE A 128 20.39 4.42 -2.84
N GLY A 129 20.41 3.81 -4.01
CA GLY A 129 21.22 4.35 -5.10
C GLY A 129 21.14 3.50 -6.35
N HIS A 130 20.07 3.70 -7.12
CA HIS A 130 19.89 3.34 -8.53
C HIS A 130 20.42 1.97 -9.01
N ASN A 131 20.64 0.99 -8.14
CA ASN A 131 20.90 -0.38 -8.57
C ASN A 131 19.60 -0.91 -9.12
N ILE A 132 19.52 -0.91 -10.45
CA ILE A 132 18.37 -1.37 -11.20
C ILE A 132 18.81 -2.58 -12.00
N GLY A 133 17.95 -3.58 -12.06
CA GLY A 133 18.09 -4.67 -13.02
C GLY A 133 16.78 -4.97 -13.69
N GLU A 134 16.85 -5.25 -14.99
CA GLU A 134 15.69 -5.34 -15.86
C GLU A 134 15.78 -6.51 -16.84
N ILE A 135 14.66 -7.19 -17.03
CA ILE A 135 14.45 -8.14 -18.13
C ILE A 135 13.15 -7.75 -18.81
N ASP A 136 13.21 -7.47 -20.11
CA ASP A 136 12.05 -7.15 -20.93
C ASP A 136 12.03 -8.04 -22.18
N SER A 137 11.17 -9.05 -22.19
CA SER A 137 11.17 -10.04 -23.26
C SER A 137 9.87 -10.79 -23.42
N ASP A 138 9.55 -11.10 -24.67
CA ASP A 138 8.53 -12.08 -25.01
C ASP A 138 9.03 -13.51 -24.72
N PHE A 139 8.12 -14.40 -24.36
CA PHE A 139 8.38 -15.83 -24.23
C PHE A 139 7.22 -16.68 -24.72
N THR A 140 7.53 -17.94 -25.03
CA THR A 140 6.53 -18.97 -25.41
C THR A 140 6.60 -20.17 -24.47
N TYR A 141 5.48 -20.88 -24.33
CA TYR A 141 5.43 -22.17 -23.66
C TYR A 141 5.09 -23.27 -24.68
N ASP A 142 6.02 -24.21 -24.90
CA ASP A 142 5.86 -25.29 -25.88
C ASP A 142 5.21 -26.56 -25.30
N GLY A 143 4.69 -26.48 -24.07
CA GLY A 143 4.17 -27.62 -23.31
C GLY A 143 5.22 -28.29 -22.40
N LYS A 144 6.51 -28.00 -22.57
CA LYS A 144 7.60 -28.54 -21.76
C LYS A 144 8.51 -27.45 -21.18
N ASN A 145 8.87 -26.46 -21.98
CA ASN A 145 9.83 -25.43 -21.64
C ASN A 145 9.22 -24.04 -21.88
N PHE A 146 9.68 -23.10 -21.07
CA PHE A 146 9.49 -21.68 -21.33
C PHE A 146 10.72 -21.18 -22.08
N VAL A 147 10.50 -20.55 -23.24
CA VAL A 147 11.58 -20.10 -24.12
C VAL A 147 11.44 -18.60 -24.35
N LEU A 148 12.41 -17.82 -23.88
CA LEU A 148 12.52 -16.39 -24.16
C LEU A 148 12.92 -16.18 -25.62
N LEU A 149 12.25 -15.25 -26.29
CA LEU A 149 12.40 -15.02 -27.73
C LEU A 149 13.52 -14.03 -28.07
N ASN A 150 13.94 -13.20 -27.10
CA ASN A 150 15.03 -12.26 -27.29
C ASN A 150 16.38 -12.94 -27.02
N ASP A 151 17.29 -12.82 -27.99
CA ASP A 151 18.63 -13.39 -27.98
C ASP A 151 19.47 -12.99 -26.76
N GLN A 152 19.25 -11.79 -26.23
CA GLN A 152 19.94 -11.28 -25.04
C GLN A 152 19.65 -12.13 -23.79
N TYR A 153 18.46 -12.75 -23.71
CA TYR A 153 18.01 -13.48 -22.53
C TYR A 153 17.99 -15.00 -22.73
N LYS A 154 18.74 -15.52 -23.71
CA LYS A 154 18.81 -16.97 -24.01
C LYS A 154 19.30 -17.84 -22.85
N ILE A 155 20.08 -17.28 -21.93
CA ILE A 155 20.58 -17.98 -20.74
C ILE A 155 19.59 -17.96 -19.57
N VAL A 156 18.52 -17.19 -19.70
CA VAL A 156 17.51 -17.01 -18.65
C VAL A 156 16.50 -18.15 -18.73
N THR A 157 16.25 -18.73 -17.58
CA THR A 157 15.25 -19.75 -17.34
C THR A 157 14.14 -19.16 -16.50
N ILE A 158 12.90 -19.42 -16.91
CA ILE A 158 11.71 -19.01 -16.15
C ILE A 158 10.88 -20.25 -15.81
N SER A 159 10.26 -20.25 -14.64
CA SER A 159 9.37 -21.32 -14.20
C SER A 159 8.24 -20.78 -13.35
N PHE A 160 7.07 -21.41 -13.46
CA PHE A 160 5.87 -21.02 -12.75
C PHE A 160 5.43 -22.11 -11.77
N THR A 161 4.91 -21.68 -10.63
CA THR A 161 3.96 -22.45 -9.81
C THR A 161 2.60 -21.75 -9.88
N ASP A 162 1.63 -22.20 -9.08
CA ASP A 162 0.32 -21.57 -8.96
C ASP A 162 0.36 -20.16 -8.34
N TYR A 163 1.46 -19.79 -7.67
CA TYR A 163 1.60 -18.48 -7.00
C TYR A 163 2.99 -17.87 -7.10
N THR A 164 3.92 -18.47 -7.84
CA THR A 164 5.28 -17.93 -8.01
C THR A 164 5.75 -17.94 -9.45
N LEU A 165 6.62 -16.97 -9.76
CA LEU A 165 7.46 -16.93 -10.94
C LEU A 165 8.91 -16.97 -10.46
N THR A 166 9.69 -17.95 -10.89
CA THR A 166 11.13 -18.03 -10.62
C THR A 166 11.91 -17.75 -11.89
N ILE A 167 12.85 -16.81 -11.80
CA ILE A 167 13.77 -16.43 -12.87
C ILE A 167 15.19 -16.78 -12.41
N ASP A 168 15.92 -17.52 -13.24
CA ASP A 168 17.28 -17.95 -12.94
C ASP A 168 18.17 -17.97 -14.19
N TYR A 169 19.46 -17.71 -14.01
CA TYR A 169 20.51 -17.74 -15.03
C TYR A 169 21.89 -17.87 -14.37
N PRO A 170 22.91 -18.39 -15.08
CA PRO A 170 24.27 -18.43 -14.56
C PRO A 170 24.90 -17.04 -14.48
N GLY A 171 25.58 -16.74 -13.37
CA GLY A 171 26.32 -15.48 -13.19
C GLY A 171 25.47 -14.25 -12.87
N GLU A 172 26.07 -13.09 -13.09
CA GLU A 172 25.47 -11.74 -13.03
C GLU A 172 25.43 -11.15 -14.45
N GLY A 173 24.58 -10.15 -14.71
CA GLY A 173 24.61 -9.48 -16.01
C GLY A 173 23.36 -8.71 -16.41
N PHE A 174 22.29 -8.73 -15.61
CA PHE A 174 21.06 -8.01 -15.93
C PHE A 174 20.68 -6.96 -14.88
N GLY A 175 21.51 -6.72 -13.86
CA GLY A 175 21.31 -5.65 -12.90
C GLY A 175 22.58 -5.18 -12.18
N GLY A 176 22.43 -4.13 -11.37
CA GLY A 176 23.47 -3.69 -10.43
C GLY A 176 23.64 -4.65 -9.25
N ALA A 177 24.64 -4.40 -8.39
CA ALA A 177 24.88 -5.23 -7.21
C ALA A 177 23.62 -5.32 -6.32
N GLY A 178 23.15 -6.54 -6.08
CA GLY A 178 21.92 -6.80 -5.31
C GLY A 178 20.61 -6.52 -6.06
N ALA A 179 20.66 -5.99 -7.28
CA ALA A 179 19.50 -5.65 -8.11
C ALA A 179 19.33 -6.58 -9.31
N GLU A 180 19.97 -7.74 -9.32
CA GLU A 180 19.76 -8.72 -10.38
C GLU A 180 18.28 -9.16 -10.44
N PRO A 181 17.66 -9.18 -11.64
CA PRO A 181 16.28 -9.63 -11.86
C PRO A 181 16.16 -11.16 -11.79
N LYS A 182 16.75 -11.75 -10.75
CA LYS A 182 16.87 -13.19 -10.49
C LYS A 182 16.30 -13.54 -9.12
N GLY A 183 15.50 -14.60 -9.09
CA GLY A 183 14.93 -15.12 -7.86
C GLY A 183 13.47 -15.55 -8.03
N THR A 184 12.81 -15.78 -6.89
CA THR A 184 11.39 -16.16 -6.84
C THR A 184 10.54 -14.95 -6.48
N PHE A 185 9.66 -14.59 -7.39
CA PHE A 185 8.62 -13.58 -7.23
C PHE A 185 7.30 -14.27 -6.91
N TYR A 186 6.48 -13.63 -6.08
CA TYR A 186 5.20 -14.13 -5.58
C TYR A 186 4.06 -13.34 -6.19
N LEU A 187 2.99 -14.05 -6.60
CA LEU A 187 1.84 -13.47 -7.25
C LEU A 187 1.15 -12.45 -6.32
N LYS A 188 1.17 -11.19 -6.74
CA LYS A 188 0.54 -10.06 -6.04
C LYS A 188 -0.92 -9.92 -6.44
N ASN A 189 -1.19 -9.93 -7.74
CA ASN A 189 -2.51 -9.89 -8.32
C ASN A 189 -2.45 -10.47 -9.75
N SER A 190 -3.55 -11.02 -10.25
CA SER A 190 -3.60 -11.64 -11.59
C SER A 190 -4.22 -10.73 -12.67
N GLY A 191 -4.41 -9.44 -12.36
CA GLY A 191 -5.13 -8.53 -13.24
C GLY A 191 -6.62 -8.91 -13.31
N VAL A 192 -7.12 -9.21 -14.51
CA VAL A 192 -8.57 -9.29 -14.78
C VAL A 192 -9.23 -10.55 -14.21
N ASP A 193 -8.65 -11.72 -14.42
CA ASP A 193 -9.22 -12.99 -13.95
C ASP A 193 -8.43 -13.51 -12.75
N ASP A 194 -9.13 -13.98 -11.70
CA ASP A 194 -8.48 -14.55 -10.52
C ASP A 194 -7.71 -15.85 -10.89
N ALA A 195 -6.39 -15.83 -10.71
CA ALA A 195 -5.58 -17.04 -10.79
C ALA A 195 -6.06 -18.09 -9.75
N PRO A 196 -5.89 -19.41 -9.99
CA PRO A 196 -6.41 -20.45 -9.10
C PRO A 196 -6.00 -20.29 -7.61
N PHE A 197 -4.76 -19.91 -7.35
CA PHE A 197 -4.26 -19.61 -6.01
C PHE A 197 -5.03 -18.45 -5.36
N LEU A 198 -5.15 -17.31 -6.06
CA LEU A 198 -5.85 -16.13 -5.57
C LEU A 198 -7.34 -16.39 -5.38
N ARG A 199 -7.98 -17.12 -6.31
CA ARG A 199 -9.38 -17.53 -6.17
C ARG A 199 -9.62 -18.29 -4.87
N THR A 200 -8.77 -19.28 -4.58
CA THR A 200 -8.87 -20.09 -3.36
C THR A 200 -8.67 -19.23 -2.09
N LEU A 201 -7.68 -18.34 -2.11
CA LEU A 201 -7.44 -17.38 -1.03
C LEU A 201 -8.64 -16.44 -0.80
N TYR A 202 -9.18 -15.86 -1.87
CA TYR A 202 -10.30 -14.93 -1.82
C TYR A 202 -11.61 -15.61 -1.39
N GLU A 203 -11.83 -16.86 -1.77
CA GLU A 203 -12.92 -17.69 -1.27
C GLU A 203 -12.79 -17.97 0.23
N LYS A 204 -11.58 -18.31 0.71
CA LYS A 204 -11.30 -18.52 2.13
C LYS A 204 -11.58 -17.25 2.95
N LEU A 205 -11.23 -16.08 2.42
CA LEU A 205 -11.50 -14.78 3.04
C LEU A 205 -12.94 -14.30 2.84
N LYS A 206 -13.76 -15.00 2.03
CA LYS A 206 -15.09 -14.54 1.60
C LYS A 206 -15.05 -13.14 1.00
N LEU A 207 -13.98 -12.82 0.28
CA LEU A 207 -13.77 -11.52 -0.34
C LEU A 207 -14.83 -11.28 -1.41
N ARG A 208 -15.49 -10.12 -1.34
CA ARG A 208 -16.54 -9.73 -2.31
C ARG A 208 -15.93 -9.50 -3.69
N ASP A 209 -16.70 -9.81 -4.73
CA ASP A 209 -16.28 -9.70 -6.12
C ASP A 209 -15.77 -8.29 -6.51
N GLN A 210 -16.38 -7.24 -5.96
CA GLN A 210 -15.96 -5.85 -6.19
C GLN A 210 -14.53 -5.50 -5.76
N TYR A 211 -13.88 -6.37 -4.97
CA TYR A 211 -12.50 -6.22 -4.53
C TYR A 211 -11.53 -7.21 -5.21
N ARG A 212 -12.03 -8.08 -6.08
CA ARG A 212 -11.23 -9.05 -6.85
C ARG A 212 -10.74 -8.43 -8.15
N HIS A 213 -10.24 -9.23 -9.10
CA HIS A 213 -9.95 -8.74 -10.47
C HIS A 213 -8.97 -7.55 -10.49
N GLY A 214 -7.87 -7.68 -9.74
CA GLY A 214 -6.80 -6.69 -9.69
C GLY A 214 -7.00 -5.56 -8.66
N PHE A 215 -8.13 -5.55 -7.96
CA PHE A 215 -8.39 -4.60 -6.86
C PHE A 215 -7.90 -5.07 -5.50
N THR A 216 -7.27 -6.24 -5.41
CA THR A 216 -6.62 -6.73 -4.19
C THR A 216 -5.19 -7.11 -4.49
N ASP A 217 -4.27 -6.55 -3.72
CA ASP A 217 -2.86 -6.91 -3.74
C ASP A 217 -2.56 -7.90 -2.61
N VAL A 218 -1.76 -8.92 -2.89
CA VAL A 218 -1.28 -9.90 -1.91
C VAL A 218 0.22 -9.73 -1.74
N LEU A 219 0.65 -9.36 -0.54
CA LEU A 219 2.06 -9.26 -0.18
C LEU A 219 2.47 -10.52 0.59
N THR A 220 3.53 -11.19 0.13
CA THR A 220 3.96 -12.48 0.69
C THR A 220 5.22 -12.33 1.53
N TYR A 221 5.18 -12.84 2.76
CA TYR A 221 6.26 -12.78 3.75
C TYR A 221 6.63 -14.18 4.20
N ASN A 222 7.92 -14.51 4.26
CA ASN A 222 8.38 -15.85 4.62
C ASN A 222 8.57 -15.98 6.14
N ILE A 223 7.79 -16.81 6.83
CA ILE A 223 8.03 -17.09 8.25
C ILE A 223 9.13 -18.13 8.41
N ASN A 224 9.03 -19.21 7.64
CA ASN A 224 10.02 -20.28 7.60
C ASN A 224 9.96 -20.96 6.22
N LYS A 225 10.57 -22.15 6.11
CA LYS A 225 10.66 -22.89 4.84
C LYS A 225 9.31 -23.28 4.25
N THR A 226 8.30 -23.50 5.08
CA THR A 226 7.00 -24.04 4.67
C THR A 226 5.83 -23.12 4.97
N GLN A 227 6.03 -22.07 5.75
CA GLN A 227 4.98 -21.15 6.16
C GLN A 227 5.27 -19.74 5.65
N LYS A 228 4.24 -19.14 5.05
CA LYS A 228 4.23 -17.76 4.57
C LYS A 228 3.07 -17.01 5.19
N VAL A 229 3.27 -15.75 5.55
CA VAL A 229 2.16 -14.85 5.89
C VAL A 229 1.83 -13.99 4.68
N LEU A 230 0.55 -13.92 4.34
CA LEU A 230 0.00 -13.16 3.24
C LEU A 230 -0.74 -11.96 3.82
N LEU A 231 -0.28 -10.75 3.50
CA LEU A 231 -1.02 -9.51 3.74
C LEU A 231 -1.86 -9.21 2.50
N VAL A 232 -3.17 -9.38 2.64
CA VAL A 232 -4.16 -9.18 1.58
C VAL A 232 -4.76 -7.79 1.75
N ARG A 233 -4.48 -6.90 0.80
CA ARG A 233 -4.88 -5.48 0.84
C ARG A 233 -5.88 -5.19 -0.28
N SER A 234 -7.13 -4.92 0.07
CA SER A 234 -8.19 -4.60 -0.89
C SER A 234 -8.35 -3.10 -1.06
N LYS A 235 -8.39 -2.66 -2.32
CA LYS A 235 -8.56 -1.26 -2.72
C LYS A 235 -10.03 -0.89 -2.85
N GLY A 236 -10.35 0.37 -2.61
CA GLY A 236 -11.69 0.92 -2.80
C GLY A 236 -12.12 0.87 -4.26
N SER A 237 -13.37 0.50 -4.51
CA SER A 237 -13.95 0.49 -5.87
C SER A 237 -14.11 1.91 -6.44
N ILE A 238 -14.31 2.90 -5.57
CA ILE A 238 -14.46 4.33 -5.92
C ILE A 238 -13.08 5.00 -6.02
N ASN A 239 -12.25 4.83 -4.98
CA ASN A 239 -10.89 5.33 -4.95
C ASN A 239 -9.90 4.16 -4.87
N ARG A 240 -9.28 3.83 -6.00
CA ARG A 240 -8.35 2.70 -6.12
C ARG A 240 -7.01 2.93 -5.43
N THR A 241 -6.73 4.15 -4.96
CA THR A 241 -5.53 4.43 -4.15
C THR A 241 -5.78 4.17 -2.66
N GLN A 242 -7.04 4.10 -2.23
CA GLN A 242 -7.39 3.88 -0.83
C GLN A 242 -7.50 2.38 -0.54
N ILE A 243 -6.80 1.92 0.49
CA ILE A 243 -7.01 0.60 1.06
C ILE A 243 -8.24 0.64 1.97
N VAL A 244 -9.18 -0.28 1.75
CA VAL A 244 -10.47 -0.33 2.48
C VAL A 244 -10.60 -1.55 3.39
N ALA A 245 -9.76 -2.57 3.17
CA ALA A 245 -9.69 -3.74 4.03
C ALA A 245 -8.32 -4.38 3.94
N GLU A 246 -7.82 -4.86 5.08
CA GLU A 246 -6.57 -5.59 5.19
C GLU A 246 -6.78 -6.86 6.00
N SER A 247 -6.19 -7.96 5.56
CA SER A 247 -6.31 -9.25 6.25
C SER A 247 -5.01 -10.03 6.17
N LEU A 248 -4.72 -10.77 7.23
CA LEU A 248 -3.56 -11.64 7.31
C LEU A 248 -4.01 -13.10 7.22
N VAL A 249 -3.30 -13.86 6.39
CA VAL A 249 -3.53 -15.28 6.16
C VAL A 249 -2.19 -16.02 6.26
N LEU A 250 -2.15 -17.10 7.03
CA LEU A 250 -1.05 -18.05 7.02
C LEU A 250 -1.26 -19.05 5.89
N TYR A 251 -0.25 -19.20 5.05
CA TYR A 251 -0.21 -20.19 3.97
C TYR A 251 0.85 -21.25 4.27
N ASP A 252 0.41 -22.49 4.46
CA ASP A 252 1.30 -23.66 4.53
C ASP A 252 1.52 -24.22 3.12
N THR A 253 2.73 -24.04 2.60
CA THR A 253 3.10 -24.44 1.23
C THR A 253 3.19 -25.96 1.06
N SER A 254 3.32 -26.71 2.16
CA SER A 254 3.45 -28.18 2.11
C SER A 254 2.12 -28.85 1.83
N ASN A 255 1.06 -28.30 2.43
CA ASN A 255 -0.29 -28.84 2.37
C ASN A 255 -1.23 -27.97 1.51
N GLN A 256 -0.76 -26.80 1.05
CA GLN A 256 -1.53 -25.80 0.30
C GLN A 256 -2.78 -25.33 1.07
N ILE A 257 -2.63 -25.12 2.38
CA ILE A 257 -3.74 -24.72 3.28
C ILE A 257 -3.61 -23.25 3.65
N PHE A 258 -4.75 -22.56 3.63
CA PHE A 258 -4.91 -21.19 4.12
C PHE A 258 -5.62 -21.15 5.47
N ASP A 259 -4.97 -20.51 6.44
CA ASP A 259 -5.52 -20.22 7.76
C ASP A 259 -5.61 -18.72 7.99
N VAL A 260 -6.82 -18.20 8.20
CA VAL A 260 -7.07 -16.77 8.37
C VAL A 260 -6.65 -16.35 9.77
N LEU A 261 -5.66 -15.45 9.87
CA LEU A 261 -5.19 -14.92 11.15
C LEU A 261 -6.12 -13.82 11.68
N GLY A 262 -6.63 -12.97 10.78
CA GLY A 262 -7.58 -11.93 11.12
C GLY A 262 -7.52 -10.73 10.17
N GLU A 263 -8.39 -9.76 10.43
CA GLU A 263 -8.42 -8.46 9.76
C GLU A 263 -7.52 -7.48 10.51
N VAL A 264 -6.64 -6.77 9.80
CA VAL A 264 -5.74 -5.78 10.39
C VAL A 264 -6.54 -4.50 10.63
N ASN A 265 -6.90 -4.26 11.89
CA ASN A 265 -7.51 -3.02 12.34
C ASN A 265 -7.21 -2.79 13.82
N SER A 266 -7.34 -1.54 14.27
CA SER A 266 -6.98 -1.11 15.63
C SER A 266 -7.61 -1.94 16.75
N HIS A 267 -8.81 -2.50 16.54
CA HIS A 267 -9.49 -3.30 17.56
C HIS A 267 -9.01 -4.76 17.65
N LYS A 268 -8.36 -5.29 16.60
CA LYS A 268 -7.94 -6.69 16.51
C LYS A 268 -6.43 -6.87 16.48
N SER A 269 -5.65 -5.79 16.36
CA SER A 269 -4.18 -5.83 16.27
C SER A 269 -3.52 -6.66 17.36
N GLN A 270 -3.97 -6.54 18.62
CA GLN A 270 -3.41 -7.30 19.75
C GLN A 270 -3.63 -8.82 19.67
N GLU A 271 -4.75 -9.28 19.12
CA GLU A 271 -4.99 -10.71 18.91
C GLU A 271 -4.08 -11.26 17.80
N ILE A 272 -3.94 -10.49 16.72
CA ILE A 272 -3.10 -10.85 15.58
C ILE A 272 -1.62 -10.85 15.99
N LEU A 273 -1.19 -9.85 16.75
CA LEU A 273 0.16 -9.76 17.33
C LEU A 273 0.55 -11.08 18.01
N LYS A 274 -0.28 -11.55 18.96
CA LYS A 274 -0.04 -12.81 19.68
C LYS A 274 0.05 -14.02 18.76
N LYS A 275 -0.77 -14.06 17.70
CA LYS A 275 -0.70 -15.14 16.70
C LYS A 275 0.63 -15.09 15.93
N LEU A 276 1.07 -13.92 15.49
CA LEU A 276 2.34 -13.75 14.78
C LEU A 276 3.55 -14.06 15.67
N GLU A 277 3.54 -13.65 16.94
CA GLU A 277 4.56 -14.01 17.92
C GLU A 277 4.64 -15.52 18.12
N SER A 278 3.49 -16.21 18.18
CA SER A 278 3.45 -17.68 18.31
C SER A 278 4.05 -18.40 17.11
N LEU A 279 4.04 -17.77 15.93
CA LEU A 279 4.69 -18.23 14.70
C LEU A 279 6.19 -17.88 14.67
N LYS A 280 6.71 -17.21 15.69
CA LYS A 280 8.08 -16.70 15.78
C LYS A 280 8.43 -15.69 14.68
N ALA A 281 7.46 -14.89 14.25
CA ALA A 281 7.72 -13.73 13.42
C ALA A 281 8.59 -12.72 14.20
N SER A 282 9.51 -12.03 13.52
CA SER A 282 10.33 -11.01 14.18
C SER A 282 9.50 -9.76 14.49
N PRO A 283 9.87 -8.96 15.50
CA PRO A 283 9.17 -7.71 15.82
C PRO A 283 9.04 -6.78 14.60
N GLU A 284 10.08 -6.68 13.78
CA GLU A 284 10.11 -5.82 12.60
C GLU A 284 9.11 -6.30 11.53
N LEU A 285 9.04 -7.62 11.30
CA LEU A 285 8.02 -8.20 10.41
C LEU A 285 6.62 -7.94 10.95
N ILE A 286 6.40 -8.14 12.25
CA ILE A 286 5.10 -7.92 12.88
C ILE A 286 4.66 -6.47 12.67
N TYR A 287 5.54 -5.52 12.96
CA TYR A 287 5.27 -4.10 12.75
C TYR A 287 4.95 -3.82 11.28
N GLN A 288 5.74 -4.34 10.34
CA GLN A 288 5.49 -4.17 8.91
C GLN A 288 4.14 -4.75 8.45
N LEU A 289 3.69 -5.86 9.02
CA LEU A 289 2.39 -6.48 8.69
C LEU A 289 1.21 -5.71 9.27
N LEU A 290 1.35 -5.15 10.47
CA LEU A 290 0.28 -4.44 11.17
C LEU A 290 0.20 -2.95 10.82
N HIS A 291 1.32 -2.36 10.39
CA HIS A 291 1.47 -0.92 10.15
C HIS A 291 2.15 -0.64 8.79
N LYS A 292 1.75 -1.38 7.74
CA LYS A 292 2.42 -1.37 6.43
C LYS A 292 2.64 0.03 5.84
N ASP A 293 1.62 0.88 5.90
CA ASP A 293 1.72 2.22 5.31
C ASP A 293 2.70 3.13 6.08
N TYR A 294 2.78 2.99 7.41
CA TYR A 294 3.76 3.73 8.22
C TYR A 294 5.18 3.23 7.95
N ALA A 295 5.37 1.91 7.93
CA ALA A 295 6.65 1.29 7.62
C ALA A 295 7.16 1.68 6.22
N ASP A 296 6.30 1.69 5.21
CA ASP A 296 6.69 2.09 3.85
C ASP A 296 7.09 3.55 3.76
N ARG A 297 6.31 4.46 4.38
CA ARG A 297 6.63 5.90 4.38
C ARG A 297 7.93 6.21 5.11
N PHE A 298 8.21 5.49 6.20
CA PHE A 298 9.49 5.61 6.89
C PHE A 298 10.66 5.23 5.97
N ILE A 299 10.55 4.08 5.30
CA ILE A 299 11.59 3.61 4.35
C ILE A 299 11.75 4.59 3.19
N GLU A 300 10.65 5.06 2.59
CA GLU A 300 10.69 6.07 1.52
C GLU A 300 11.41 7.35 1.96
N LEU A 301 11.20 7.77 3.21
CA LEU A 301 11.84 8.93 3.77
C LEU A 301 13.33 8.72 4.01
N GLU A 302 13.72 7.58 4.57
CA GLU A 302 15.13 7.19 4.68
C GLU A 302 15.80 7.23 3.30
N MET A 303 15.09 6.79 2.25
CA MET A 303 15.60 6.82 0.89
C MET A 303 15.84 8.23 0.39
N LYS A 304 14.80 9.06 0.48
CA LYS A 304 14.88 10.46 0.07
C LYS A 304 16.00 11.19 0.79
N ARG A 305 16.23 10.92 2.08
CA ARG A 305 17.32 11.53 2.84
C ARG A 305 18.69 11.03 2.41
N PHE A 306 18.86 9.72 2.24
CA PHE A 306 20.13 9.15 1.79
C PHE A 306 20.51 9.69 0.40
N ASP A 307 19.56 9.70 -0.54
CA ASP A 307 19.77 10.21 -1.90
C ASP A 307 20.13 11.71 -1.91
N ASN A 308 19.65 12.47 -0.92
CA ASN A 308 20.02 13.86 -0.70
C ASN A 308 21.35 14.05 0.09
N GLY A 309 22.05 12.96 0.41
CA GLY A 309 23.39 12.96 1.02
C GLY A 309 23.41 12.87 2.55
N ASP A 310 22.28 12.58 3.21
CA ASP A 310 22.25 12.34 4.65
C ASP A 310 22.91 11.01 5.00
N ARG A 311 24.11 11.06 5.55
CA ARG A 311 24.88 9.88 5.96
C ARG A 311 24.47 9.30 7.30
N THR A 312 23.51 9.92 7.99
CA THR A 312 23.02 9.42 9.28
C THR A 312 21.97 8.33 9.13
N VAL A 313 21.39 8.14 7.94
CA VAL A 313 20.39 7.08 7.65
C VAL A 313 20.92 5.71 8.09
N GLY A 314 20.10 4.98 8.86
CA GLY A 314 20.47 3.70 9.44
C GLY A 314 21.36 3.77 10.70
N GLU A 315 21.68 4.96 11.22
CA GLU A 315 22.35 5.15 12.51
C GLU A 315 21.34 5.62 13.58
N PRO A 316 20.76 4.74 14.42
CA PRO A 316 19.64 5.09 15.31
C PRO A 316 19.91 6.25 16.29
N ASP A 317 21.17 6.45 16.66
CA ASP A 317 21.59 7.52 17.58
C ASP A 317 21.78 8.87 16.90
N LYS A 318 21.92 8.90 15.56
CA LYS A 318 22.16 10.12 14.78
C LYS A 318 20.99 10.47 13.86
N PHE A 319 20.35 9.46 13.28
CA PHE A 319 19.14 9.61 12.51
C PHE A 319 17.97 9.95 13.44
N LYS A 320 17.39 11.13 13.24
CA LYS A 320 16.16 11.54 13.91
C LYS A 320 15.23 12.20 12.91
N LEU A 321 14.00 11.73 12.89
CA LEU A 321 12.89 12.37 12.19
C LEU A 321 12.58 13.72 12.82
N THR A 322 12.30 14.71 11.98
CA THR A 322 11.71 15.99 12.37
C THR A 322 10.20 15.83 12.59
N ASP A 323 9.55 16.85 13.16
CA ASP A 323 8.10 16.83 13.41
C ASP A 323 7.30 16.72 12.10
N ALA A 324 7.76 17.37 11.03
CA ALA A 324 7.10 17.31 9.73
C ALA A 324 7.22 15.93 9.06
N GLU A 325 8.32 15.22 9.32
CA GLU A 325 8.57 13.88 8.79
C GLU A 325 7.83 12.81 9.58
N ALA A 326 7.78 12.96 10.90
CA ALA A 326 6.90 12.16 11.75
C ALA A 326 5.43 12.34 11.32
N PHE A 327 5.03 13.58 11.05
CA PHE A 327 3.70 13.89 10.54
C PHE A 327 3.45 13.27 9.16
N TYR A 328 4.44 13.26 8.26
CA TYR A 328 4.36 12.56 6.98
C TYR A 328 4.14 11.06 7.16
N ILE A 329 4.89 10.40 8.04
CA ILE A 329 4.75 8.95 8.28
C ILE A 329 3.31 8.63 8.70
N VAL A 330 2.74 9.40 9.62
CA VAL A 330 1.36 9.18 10.08
C VAL A 330 0.31 9.55 9.01
N THR A 331 0.44 10.72 8.37
CA THR A 331 -0.64 11.29 7.56
C THR A 331 -0.49 11.12 6.05
N GLY A 332 0.74 10.92 5.57
CA GLY A 332 1.10 10.96 4.15
C GLY A 332 1.24 12.37 3.58
N ILE A 333 1.20 13.41 4.41
CA ILE A 333 1.30 14.82 3.98
C ILE A 333 2.72 15.32 4.22
N GLU A 334 3.46 15.57 3.14
CA GLU A 334 4.84 16.08 3.23
C GLU A 334 4.89 17.54 3.69
N GLY A 335 5.94 17.90 4.46
CA GLY A 335 6.28 19.28 4.78
C GLY A 335 5.31 20.01 5.72
N ALA A 336 4.36 19.29 6.33
CA ALA A 336 3.37 19.83 7.24
C ALA A 336 3.52 19.26 8.65
N THR A 337 3.02 19.97 9.66
CA THR A 337 2.86 19.48 11.04
C THR A 337 1.41 19.52 11.50
N SER A 338 0.50 19.96 10.63
CA SER A 338 -0.94 19.96 10.85
C SER A 338 -1.70 19.89 9.54
N THR A 339 -2.89 19.32 9.59
CA THR A 339 -3.87 19.35 8.50
C THR A 339 -5.26 19.49 9.09
N SER A 340 -6.17 20.08 8.32
CA SER A 340 -7.58 20.18 8.70
C SER A 340 -8.49 20.03 7.49
N ASN A 341 -9.62 19.37 7.70
CA ASN A 341 -10.67 19.21 6.70
C ASN A 341 -11.98 19.70 7.28
N ASN A 342 -12.41 20.87 6.83
CA ASN A 342 -13.66 21.46 7.27
C ASN A 342 -14.83 20.86 6.48
N LYS A 343 -15.70 20.12 7.19
CA LYS A 343 -16.94 19.54 6.66
C LYS A 343 -18.19 20.23 7.20
N ARG A 344 -18.04 21.43 7.77
CA ARG A 344 -19.17 22.24 8.22
C ARG A 344 -19.94 22.79 7.04
N ASN A 345 -21.25 22.93 7.23
CA ASN A 345 -22.14 23.56 6.28
C ASN A 345 -22.07 25.10 6.36
N SER A 346 -22.90 25.78 5.57
CA SER A 346 -22.99 27.25 5.54
C SER A 346 -23.39 27.88 6.88
N ASP A 347 -24.07 27.13 7.76
CA ASP A 347 -24.46 27.56 9.10
C ASP A 347 -23.37 27.28 10.15
N ASN A 348 -22.18 26.87 9.70
CA ASN A 348 -21.04 26.46 10.52
C ASN A 348 -21.34 25.23 11.41
N ILE A 349 -22.30 24.39 11.03
CA ILE A 349 -22.66 23.14 11.72
C ILE A 349 -22.00 21.94 11.03
N GLY A 350 -21.51 20.99 11.82
CA GLY A 350 -20.78 19.81 11.35
C GLY A 350 -19.39 19.69 11.98
N SER A 351 -18.54 18.86 11.38
CA SER A 351 -17.21 18.54 11.91
C SER A 351 -16.09 19.28 11.18
N ILE A 352 -15.07 19.69 11.93
CA ILE A 352 -13.73 19.97 11.39
C ILE A 352 -12.83 18.85 11.88
N PHE A 353 -12.35 18.03 10.94
CA PHE A 353 -11.36 17.00 11.25
C PHE A 353 -9.98 17.64 11.29
N LYS A 354 -9.21 17.36 12.34
CA LYS A 354 -7.87 17.88 12.55
C LYS A 354 -6.90 16.75 12.85
N THR A 355 -5.69 16.93 12.35
CA THR A 355 -4.55 16.09 12.72
C THR A 355 -3.35 17.02 12.84
N GLU A 356 -2.70 17.05 14.00
CA GLU A 356 -1.58 17.95 14.26
C GLU A 356 -0.59 17.35 15.24
N VAL A 357 0.66 17.80 15.17
CA VAL A 357 1.67 17.51 16.19
C VAL A 357 1.25 18.23 17.48
N ASP A 358 0.98 17.44 18.52
CA ASP A 358 0.51 17.92 19.83
C ASP A 358 1.70 18.24 20.75
N HIS A 359 2.64 17.29 20.87
CA HIS A 359 3.88 17.50 21.60
C HIS A 359 5.00 16.64 21.00
N SER A 360 6.24 17.06 21.20
CA SER A 360 7.41 16.35 20.70
C SER A 360 8.63 16.56 21.60
N ASP A 361 9.48 15.55 21.69
CA ASP A 361 10.78 15.64 22.37
C ASP A 361 11.90 15.07 21.47
N ASN A 362 13.07 14.73 22.02
CA ASN A 362 14.19 14.23 21.21
C ASN A 362 14.05 12.75 20.78
N LYS A 363 13.08 12.01 21.35
CA LYS A 363 12.83 10.60 21.08
C LYS A 363 11.52 10.39 20.36
N THR A 364 10.47 11.11 20.73
CA THR A 364 9.13 10.86 20.21
C THR A 364 8.45 12.12 19.68
N VAL A 365 7.47 11.89 18.81
CA VAL A 365 6.50 12.89 18.33
C VAL A 365 5.11 12.32 18.55
N THR A 366 4.25 13.07 19.22
CA THR A 366 2.85 12.70 19.42
C THR A 366 1.96 13.51 18.49
N ILE A 367 1.14 12.81 17.71
CA ILE A 367 0.21 13.37 16.74
C ILE A 367 -1.21 13.13 17.22
N HIS A 368 -1.97 14.21 17.41
CA HIS A 368 -3.36 14.15 17.87
C HIS A 368 -4.31 14.18 16.68
N ILE A 369 -5.16 13.16 16.59
CA ILE A 369 -6.23 13.06 15.59
C ILE A 369 -7.55 13.30 16.30
N TYR A 370 -8.27 14.34 15.91
CA TYR A 370 -9.53 14.71 16.56
C TYR A 370 -10.49 15.41 15.61
N GLU A 371 -11.75 15.50 16.03
CA GLU A 371 -12.75 16.32 15.38
C GLU A 371 -13.28 17.40 16.32
N ILE A 372 -13.49 18.59 15.78
CA ILE A 372 -14.24 19.67 16.43
C ILE A 372 -15.65 19.61 15.89
N VAL A 373 -16.56 19.03 16.68
CA VAL A 373 -17.97 18.84 16.34
C VAL A 373 -18.75 20.05 16.82
N ARG A 374 -19.54 20.63 15.91
CA ARG A 374 -20.54 21.65 16.25
C ARG A 374 -21.92 21.17 15.83
N ASN A 375 -22.81 20.96 16.80
CA ASN A 375 -24.18 20.51 16.56
C ASN A 375 -25.14 21.69 16.33
N ASP A 376 -24.92 22.78 17.07
CA ASP A 376 -25.65 24.04 16.93
C ASP A 376 -24.76 25.23 17.34
N LYS A 377 -25.34 26.42 17.55
CA LYS A 377 -24.56 27.63 17.87
C LYS A 377 -23.94 27.59 19.28
N ASP A 378 -24.47 26.79 20.19
CA ASP A 378 -24.12 26.76 21.60
C ASP A 378 -23.46 25.44 22.03
N ASP A 379 -23.45 24.42 21.16
CA ASP A 379 -22.79 23.13 21.36
C ASP A 379 -21.63 22.91 20.38
N GLU A 380 -20.41 23.21 20.85
CA GLU A 380 -19.14 22.82 20.22
C GLU A 380 -18.27 22.04 21.21
N HIS A 381 -17.78 20.87 20.78
CA HIS A 381 -16.88 20.03 21.57
C HIS A 381 -15.82 19.37 20.70
N THR A 382 -14.75 18.91 21.35
CA THR A 382 -13.68 18.15 20.71
C THR A 382 -13.84 16.67 21.04
N ALA A 383 -13.89 15.81 20.03
CA ALA A 383 -13.83 14.37 20.18
C ALA A 383 -12.48 13.86 19.65
N THR A 384 -11.67 13.28 20.53
CA THR A 384 -10.41 12.64 20.12
C THR A 384 -10.69 11.30 19.46
N ALA A 385 -10.14 11.09 18.27
CA ALA A 385 -10.09 9.79 17.62
C ALA A 385 -8.90 8.98 18.12
N ASP A 386 -7.70 9.57 18.15
CA ASP A 386 -6.49 8.93 18.68
C ASP A 386 -5.37 9.93 19.02
N TRP A 387 -4.40 9.47 19.82
CA TRP A 387 -3.05 10.02 19.86
C TRP A 387 -2.09 8.95 19.36
N LEU A 388 -1.33 9.27 18.32
CA LEU A 388 -0.32 8.40 17.76
C LEU A 388 1.06 8.85 18.24
N GLU A 389 1.77 7.97 18.94
CA GLU A 389 3.15 8.20 19.36
C GLU A 389 4.09 7.56 18.33
N LEU A 390 5.00 8.36 17.79
CA LEU A 390 6.00 7.94 16.82
C LEU A 390 7.41 8.01 17.43
N ASP A 391 8.21 6.95 17.28
CA ASP A 391 9.64 6.95 17.62
C ASP A 391 10.48 7.58 16.48
N ARG A 392 11.23 8.64 16.80
CA ARG A 392 12.00 9.41 15.81
C ARG A 392 13.15 8.64 15.17
N SER A 393 13.62 7.58 15.79
CA SER A 393 14.73 6.75 15.30
C SER A 393 14.25 5.67 14.36
N THR A 394 13.12 5.02 14.70
CA THR A 394 12.65 3.82 14.00
C THR A 394 11.46 4.09 13.07
N GLY A 395 10.79 5.24 13.22
CA GLY A 395 9.55 5.55 12.53
C GLY A 395 8.37 4.66 12.96
N GLU A 396 8.53 3.90 14.04
CA GLU A 396 7.46 3.07 14.58
C GLU A 396 6.37 3.94 15.19
N VAL A 397 5.12 3.64 14.87
CA VAL A 397 3.92 4.37 15.30
C VAL A 397 3.07 3.44 16.14
N SER A 398 2.67 3.91 17.31
CA SER A 398 1.76 3.20 18.20
C SER A 398 0.56 4.06 18.58
N SER A 399 -0.60 3.43 18.71
CA SER A 399 -1.80 4.07 19.21
C SER A 399 -1.79 4.12 20.74
N MET A 400 -1.95 5.32 21.30
CA MET A 400 -2.08 5.48 22.75
C MET A 400 -3.43 5.01 23.30
N ILE A 401 -4.43 4.80 22.43
CA ILE A 401 -5.78 4.34 22.79
C ILE A 401 -5.93 2.84 22.56
N PHE A 402 -5.43 2.30 21.45
CA PHE A 402 -5.72 0.94 21.00
C PHE A 402 -4.60 -0.08 21.24
N ASP A 403 -3.33 0.35 21.38
CA ASP A 403 -2.19 -0.57 21.49
C ASP A 403 -1.70 -0.80 22.93
N LYS A 404 -2.52 -0.45 23.93
CA LYS A 404 -2.22 -0.63 25.36
C LYS A 404 -2.70 -1.94 25.97
#